data_AF-A0A1I0Y7I4-F1
#
_entry.id   AF-A0A1I0Y7I4-F1
#
_cell.length_a   1.000
_cell.length_b   1.000
_cell.length_c   1.000
_cell.angle_alpha   90.00
_cell.angle_beta   90.00
_cell.angle_gamma   90.00
#
_symmetry.space_group_name_H-M   'P 1'
#
loop_
_entity.id
_entity.type
_entity.pdbx_description
1 polymer ?
#
loop_
_entity_poly.entity_id
_entity_poly.type
_entity_poly.pdbx_seq_one_letter_code
_entity_poly.pdbx_strand_id
1 'polypeptide(L)' 'MPIFGQGVNYYAFSIPIWLVAGALVLLVDARRCKEAGRRKDERFARFAGWLNISLGVVFLIREWVV' A
#
# COMPACT_ATOMS: atom_id res chain seq x y z
N MET A 1 13.12 -21.53 -28.57
CA MET A 1 12.18 -21.33 -27.45
C MET A 1 12.94 -20.65 -26.33
N PRO A 2 12.95 -19.31 -26.22
CA PRO A 2 13.73 -18.65 -25.19
C PRO A 2 12.95 -18.67 -23.87
N ILE A 3 13.51 -19.44 -22.95
CA ILE A 3 13.21 -19.55 -21.53
C ILE A 3 14.01 -18.44 -20.82
N PHE A 4 13.36 -17.71 -19.91
CA PHE A 4 13.93 -16.69 -19.00
C PHE A 4 14.43 -15.39 -19.66
N GLY A 5 13.49 -14.52 -20.03
CA GLY A 5 13.80 -13.27 -20.71
C GLY A 5 12.98 -12.06 -20.29
N GLN A 6 12.47 -11.99 -19.06
CA GLN A 6 12.03 -10.72 -18.45
C GLN A 6 12.30 -10.82 -16.95
N GLY A 7 13.28 -10.07 -16.45
CA GLY A 7 13.45 -9.88 -15.01
C GLY A 7 12.11 -9.43 -14.44
N VAL A 8 11.64 -10.09 -13.39
CA VAL A 8 10.39 -9.73 -12.70
C VAL A 8 10.41 -8.22 -12.49
N ASN A 9 9.49 -7.49 -13.11
CA ASN A 9 9.43 -6.04 -12.96
C ASN A 9 9.13 -5.75 -11.49
N TYR A 10 10.19 -5.49 -10.71
CA TYR A 10 10.14 -5.35 -9.26
C TYR A 10 9.16 -4.24 -8.84
N TYR A 11 9.01 -3.22 -9.68
CA TYR A 11 8.06 -2.14 -9.49
C TYR A 11 6.61 -2.62 -9.62
N ALA A 12 6.30 -3.41 -10.64
CA ALA A 12 4.97 -3.98 -10.84
C ALA A 12 4.53 -4.91 -9.69
N PHE A 13 5.48 -5.59 -9.03
CA PHE A 13 5.20 -6.38 -7.81
C PHE A 13 5.04 -5.54 -6.56
N SER A 14 5.79 -4.44 -6.44
CA SER A 14 5.75 -3.58 -5.27
C SER A 14 4.44 -2.80 -5.17
N ILE A 15 3.90 -2.32 -6.29
CA ILE A 15 2.67 -1.52 -6.31
C ILE A 15 1.47 -2.19 -5.61
N PRO A 16 1.07 -3.44 -5.95
CA PRO A 16 -0.04 -4.10 -5.27
C PRO A 16 0.28 -4.39 -3.80
N ILE A 17 1.55 -4.65 -3.44
CA ILE A 17 1.96 -4.85 -2.05
C ILE A 17 1.72 -3.59 -1.22
N TRP A 18 2.10 -2.42 -1.73
CA TRP A 18 1.87 -1.13 -1.05
C TRP A 18 0.38 -0.81 -0.90
N LEU A 19 -0.43 -1.10 -1.93
CA LEU A 19 -1.88 -0.92 -1.88
C LEU A 19 -2.55 -1.87 -0.88
N VAL A 20 -2.19 -3.15 -0.91
CA VAL A 20 -2.73 -4.16 0.01
C VAL A 20 -2.31 -3.88 1.44
N ALA A 21 -1.04 -3.52 1.67
CA ALA A 21 -0.54 -3.16 3.00
C ALA A 21 -1.26 -1.91 3.55
N GLY A 22 -1.41 -0.87 2.73
CA GLY A 22 -2.15 0.34 3.12
C GLY A 22 -3.62 0.06 3.44
N ALA A 23 -4.28 -0.78 2.64
CA ALA A 23 -5.65 -1.22 2.89
C ALA A 23 -5.75 -2.05 4.18
N LEU A 24 -4.78 -2.93 4.45
CA LEU A 24 -4.76 -3.75 5.66
C LEU A 24 -4.62 -2.89 6.93
N VAL A 25 -3.76 -1.88 6.91
CA VAL A 25 -3.60 -0.92 8.02
C VAL A 25 -4.90 -0.13 8.27
N LEU A 26 -5.57 0.28 7.19
CA LEU A 26 -6.86 0.98 7.29
C LEU A 26 -8.01 0.08 7.77
N LEU A 27 -8.00 -1.20 7.43
CA LEU A 27 -9.06 -2.14 7.80
C LEU A 27 -8.84 -2.80 9.17
N VAL A 28 -7.60 -3.08 9.55
CA VAL A 28 -7.28 -3.80 10.79
C VAL A 28 -6.91 -2.80 11.87
N ASP A 29 -5.81 -2.06 11.71
CA ASP A 29 -5.28 -1.18 12.76
C ASP A 29 -6.20 0.00 13.07
N ALA A 30 -6.74 0.66 12.04
CA ALA A 30 -7.64 1.78 12.27
C ALA A 30 -8.99 1.34 12.88
N ARG A 31 -9.50 0.14 12.53
CA ARG A 31 -10.71 -0.40 13.17
C ARG A 31 -10.45 -0.82 14.61
N ARG A 32 -9.35 -1.52 14.88
CA ARG A 32 -8.96 -1.93 16.24
C ARG A 32 -8.69 -0.72 17.13
N CYS A 33 -8.05 0.33 16.63
CA CYS A 33 -7.85 1.56 17.39
C CYS A 33 -9.18 2.26 17.70
N LYS A 34 -10.12 2.25 16.76
CA LYS A 34 -11.46 2.81 16.96
C LYS A 34 -12.24 2.05 18.03
N GLU A 35 -12.21 0.71 17.97
CA GLU A 35 -12.85 -0.18 18.96
C GLU A 35 -12.23 -0.03 20.36
N ALA A 36 -10.91 0.18 20.43
CA ALA A 36 -10.20 0.43 21.69
C ALA A 36 -10.33 1.88 22.21
N GLY A 37 -11.08 2.75 21.54
CA GLY A 37 -11.24 4.16 21.92
C GLY A 37 -9.97 5.02 21.80
N ARG A 38 -8.92 4.51 21.14
CA ARG A 38 -7.60 5.15 21.04
C ARG A 38 -7.55 6.10 19.84
N ARG A 39 -8.24 7.25 19.94
CA ARG A 39 -8.37 8.25 18.86
C ARG A 39 -7.04 8.77 18.29
N LYS A 40 -5.98 8.87 19.10
CA LYS A 40 -4.65 9.33 18.66
C LYS A 40 -4.00 8.30 17.72
N ASP A 41 -4.04 7.04 18.13
CA ASP A 41 -3.47 5.92 17.38
C ASP A 41 -4.30 5.61 16.12
N GLU A 42 -5.62 5.78 16.19
CA GLU A 42 -6.51 5.69 15.03
C GLU A 42 -6.12 6.70 13.94
N ARG A 43 -5.81 7.94 14.33
CA ARG A 43 -5.41 8.98 13.37
C ARG A 43 -4.06 8.66 12.74
N PHE A 44 -3.11 8.13 13.52
CA PHE A 44 -1.83 7.67 13.01
C PHE A 44 -1.98 6.48 12.06
N ALA A 45 -2.77 5.47 12.43
CA ALA A 45 -3.03 4.30 11.59
C ALA A 45 -3.72 4.70 10.27
N ARG A 46 -4.72 5.57 10.31
CA ARG A 46 -5.35 6.11 9.09
C ARG A 46 -4.36 6.89 8.24
N PHE A 47 -3.53 7.74 8.83
CA PHE A 47 -2.51 8.49 8.10
C PHE A 47 -1.49 7.55 7.43
N ALA A 48 -1.00 6.53 8.15
CA ALA A 48 -0.07 5.54 7.62
C ALA A 48 -0.69 4.68 6.49
N GLY A 49 -1.95 4.29 6.63
CA GLY A 49 -2.68 3.57 5.59
C GLY A 49 -2.87 4.41 4.32
N TRP A 50 -3.30 5.67 4.47
CA TRP A 50 -3.44 6.60 3.34
C TRP A 50 -2.10 6.89 2.67
N LEU A 51 -1.01 7.05 3.43
CA LEU A 51 0.33 7.27 2.90
C LEU A 51 0.81 6.08 2.06
N ASN A 52 0.55 4.85 2.51
CA ASN A 52 0.86 3.63 1.73
C ASN A 52 0.06 3.56 0.42
N ILE A 53 -1.24 3.88 0.46
CA ILE A 53 -2.09 3.90 -0.74
C ILE A 53 -1.60 4.98 -1.70
N SER A 54 -1.33 6.19 -1.21
CA SER A 54 -0.82 7.30 -2.02
C SER A 54 0.51 6.96 -2.70
N LEU A 55 1.44 6.31 -1.98
CA LEU A 55 2.70 5.85 -2.57
C LEU A 55 2.46 4.80 -3.65
N GLY A 56 1.61 3.80 -3.39
CA GLY A 56 1.22 2.80 -4.40
C GLY A 56 0.62 3.44 -5.66
N VAL A 57 -0.24 4.45 -5.50
CA VAL A 57 -0.84 5.20 -6.63
C VAL A 57 0.22 6.01 -7.38
N VAL A 58 1.13 6.68 -6.70
CA VAL A 58 2.23 7.45 -7.34
C VAL A 58 3.13 6.52 -8.14
N PHE A 59 3.49 5.35 -7.62
CA PHE A 59 4.27 4.35 -8.35
C PHE A 59 3.52 3.81 -9.56
N LEU A 60 2.21 3.58 -9.43
CA LEU A 60 1.37 3.17 -10.56
C LEU A 60 1.35 4.25 -11.65
N ILE A 61 1.10 5.52 -11.30
CA ILE A 61 1.13 6.63 -12.26
C ILE A 61 2.50 6.72 -12.95
N ARG A 62 3.60 6.54 -12.21
CA ARG A 62 4.95 6.52 -12.80
C ARG A 62 5.11 5.40 -13.84
N GLU A 63 4.63 4.19 -13.54
CA GLU A 63 4.67 3.06 -14.49
C GLU A 63 3.80 3.30 -15.73
N TRP A 64 2.71 4.05 -15.61
CA TRP A 64 1.86 4.39 -16.76
C TRP A 64 2.43 5.54 -17.62
N VAL A 65 3.25 6.42 -17.05
CA VAL A 65 3.83 7.59 -17.75
C VAL A 65 5.18 7.27 -18.40
N VAL A 66 5.93 6.31 -17.85
CA VAL A 66 7.25 5.85 -18.33
C VAL A 66 7.08 4.65 -19.26
#